data_AF-A0A3R9E8M7-F1
#
_entry.id   AF-A0A3R9E8M7-F1
#
_cell.length_a   1.000
_cell.length_b   1.000
_cell.length_c   1.000
_cell.angle_alpha   90.00
_cell.angle_beta   90.00
_cell.angle_gamma   90.00
#
_symmetry.space_group_name_H-M   'P 1'
#
loop_
_entity.id
_entity.type
_entity.pdbx_description
1 polymer ?
#
loop_
_entity_poly.entity_id
_entity_poly.type
_entity_poly.pdbx_seq_one_letter_code
_entity_poly.pdbx_strand_id
1 'polypeptide(L)' 'MKEWHGAAAVCIDENNKVLMVKGQNSNAWTVPSGGIEEYETPKECCVREVDGRDRV' A
#
# COMPACT_ATOMS: atom_id res chain seq x y z
N MET A 1 -17.06 -3.61 17.00
CA MET A 1 -16.57 -3.10 15.69
C MET A 1 -15.52 -4.07 15.19
N LYS A 2 -15.49 -4.37 13.89
CA LYS A 2 -14.32 -5.03 13.30
C LYS A 2 -13.23 -3.98 13.13
N GLU A 3 -12.07 -4.21 13.72
CA GLU A 3 -10.88 -3.42 13.48
C GLU A 3 -10.30 -3.81 12.12
N TRP A 4 -9.85 -2.82 11.36
CA TRP A 4 -9.11 -3.01 10.13
C TRP A 4 -7.67 -2.58 10.37
N HIS A 5 -6.74 -3.47 10.06
CA HIS A 5 -5.31 -3.21 10.16
C HIS A 5 -4.72 -3.16 8.76
N GLY A 6 -3.88 -2.17 8.49
CA GLY A 6 -3.25 -1.95 7.20
C GLY A 6 -1.87 -1.34 7.35
N ALA A 7 -1.10 -1.40 6.27
CA ALA A 7 0.18 -0.74 6.17
C ALA A 7 0.23 0.14 4.90
N ALA A 8 1.07 1.16 4.93
CA ALA A 8 1.28 2.08 3.82
C ALA A 8 2.77 2.40 3.67
N ALA A 9 3.23 2.52 2.42
CA ALA A 9 4.62 2.81 2.09
C ALA A 9 4.75 4.18 1.43
N VAL A 10 5.62 5.05 1.96
CA VAL A 10 5.99 6.30 1.29
C VAL A 10 7.34 6.09 0.59
N CYS A 11 7.29 5.84 -0.71
CA CYS A 11 8.50 5.68 -1.53
C CYS A 11 8.88 7.03 -2.16
N ILE A 12 10.12 7.47 -1.93
CA ILE A 12 10.65 8.75 -2.42
C ILE A 12 11.82 8.46 -3.36
N ASP A 13 11.81 9.05 -4.56
CA ASP A 13 12.92 8.95 -5.52
C ASP A 13 14.04 9.99 -5.23
N GLU A 14 15.14 9.94 -5.98
CA GLU A 14 16.25 10.89 -5.85
C GLU A 14 15.88 12.35 -6.17
N ASN A 15 14.72 12.58 -6.80
CA ASN A 15 14.19 13.90 -7.13
C ASN A 15 13.15 14.39 -6.10
N ASN A 16 13.03 13.73 -4.94
CA ASN A 16 12.03 14.00 -3.91
C ASN A 16 10.57 13.84 -4.37
N LYS A 17 10.31 13.00 -5.37
CA LYS A 17 8.94 12.66 -5.81
C LYS A 17 8.43 11.46 -5.05
N VAL A 18 7.13 11.46 -4.75
CA VAL A 18 6.45 10.37 -4.05
C VAL A 18 5.78 9.43 -5.06
N LEU A 19 5.95 8.13 -4.88
CA LEU A 19 5.19 7.12 -5.63
C LEU A 19 3.72 7.17 -5.22
N MET A 20 2.85 7.46 -6.19
CA MET A 20 1.40 7.48 -6.00
C MET A 20 0.76 6.42 -6.88
N VAL A 21 -0.28 5.78 -6.36
CA VAL A 21 -1.14 4.83 -7.07
C VAL A 21 -2.55 5.39 -7.18
N LYS A 22 -3.17 5.19 -8.34
CA LYS A 22 -4.56 5.53 -8.58
C LYS A 22 -5.44 4.34 -8.21
N GLY A 23 -6.42 4.54 -7.33
CA GLY A 23 -7.37 3.48 -6.99
C GLY A 23 -8.18 3.05 -8.22
N GLN A 24 -8.39 1.74 -8.41
CA GLN A 24 -9.17 1.26 -9.56
C GLN A 24 -10.65 1.67 -9.47
N ASN A 25 -11.22 1.62 -8.25
CA ASN A 25 -12.63 1.91 -7.99
C ASN A 25 -12.87 3.32 -7.42
N SER A 26 -11.81 4.09 -7.21
CA SER A 26 -11.87 5.46 -6.72
C SER A 26 -10.98 6.33 -7.58
N ASN A 27 -11.45 7.49 -8.05
CA ASN A 27 -10.58 8.47 -8.71
C ASN A 27 -9.58 9.17 -7.75
N ALA A 28 -9.37 8.61 -6.55
CA ALA A 28 -8.40 9.06 -5.58
C ALA A 28 -7.01 8.53 -5.88
N TRP A 29 -6.02 9.34 -5.53
CA TRP A 29 -4.62 8.95 -5.47
C TRP A 29 -4.25 8.65 -4.02
N THR A 30 -3.48 7.58 -3.82
CA THR A 30 -2.93 7.20 -2.52
C THR A 30 -1.50 6.74 -2.69
N VAL A 31 -0.77 6.58 -1.59
CA VAL A 31 0.48 5.82 -1.59
C VAL A 31 0.18 4.32 -1.65
N PRO A 32 1.14 3.45 -2.04
CA PRO A 32 0.97 2.01 -1.93
C PRO A 32 0.55 1.61 -0.51
N SER A 33 -0.60 0.97 -0.40
CA SER A 33 -1.21 0.64 0.88
C SER A 33 -2.26 -0.44 0.71
N GLY A 34 -2.46 -1.23 1.74
CA GLY A 34 -3.51 -2.25 1.76
C GLY A 34 -3.75 -2.82 3.15
N GLY A 35 -4.63 -3.81 3.21
CA GLY A 35 -4.93 -4.54 4.44
C GLY A 35 -3.82 -5.52 4.77
N ILE A 36 -3.56 -5.72 6.06
CA ILE A 36 -2.70 -6.79 6.54
C ILE A 36 -3.45 -8.10 6.40
N GLU A 37 -2.82 -9.09 5.77
CA GLU A 37 -3.38 -10.43 5.59
C GLU A 37 -3.15 -11.33 6.83
N GLU A 38 -3.78 -12.50 6.84
CA GLU A 38 -3.58 -13.47 7.92
C GLU A 38 -2.12 -13.92 7.97
N TYR A 39 -1.53 -13.93 9.17
CA TYR A 39 -0.11 -14.26 9.43
C TYR A 39 0.91 -13.27 8.86
N GLU A 40 0.48 -12.11 8.38
CA GLU A 40 1.37 -11.08 7.86
C GLU A 40 1.75 -10.06 8.94
N THR A 41 3.03 -9.68 9.01
CA THR A 41 3.46 -8.52 9.81
C THR A 41 3.18 -7.21 9.07
N PRO A 42 3.03 -6.07 9.76
CA PRO A 42 2.87 -4.77 9.09
C PRO A 42 4.00 -4.44 8.09
N LYS A 43 5.21 -4.96 8.33
CA LYS A 43 6.36 -4.78 7.42
C LYS A 43 6.20 -5.60 6.14
N GLU A 44 5.79 -6.86 6.25
CA GLU A 44 5.55 -7.73 5.09
C GLU A 44 4.42 -7.18 4.22
N CYS A 45 3.33 -6.72 4.85
CA CYS A 45 2.23 -6.01 4.18
C CYS A 45 2.73 -4.82 3.39
N CYS A 46 3.53 -3.96 4.03
CA CYS A 46 4.10 -2.77 3.41
C CYS A 46 4.96 -3.12 2.17
N VAL A 47 5.78 -4.16 2.23
CA VAL A 47 6.62 -4.60 1.10
C VAL A 47 5.77 -5.20 -0.02
N ARG A 48 4.76 -6.03 0.30
CA ARG A 48 3.85 -6.65 -0.67
C ARG A 48 3.08 -5.60 -1.47
N GLU A 49 2.56 -4.58 -0.80
CA GLU A 49 1.80 -3.48 -1.42
C GLU A 49 2.65 -2.61 -2.36
N VAL A 50 3.95 -2.46 -2.07
CA VAL A 50 4.90 -1.77 -2.96
C VAL A 50 5.21 -2.61 -4.20
N ASP A 51 5.41 -3.92 -4.03
CA ASP A 51 5.70 -4.85 -5.12
C ASP A 51 4.49 -5.03 -6.06
N GLY A 52 3.28 -4.90 -5.53
CA GLY A 52 2.04 -4.85 -6.31
C GLY A 52 1.55 -6.22 -6.81
N ARG A 53 1.97 -7.32 -6.17
CA ARG A 53 1.62 -8.70 -6.53
C ARG A 53 0.12 -9.02 -6.49
N ASP A 54 -0.67 -8.24 -5.76
CA ASP A 54 -2.11 -8.49 -5.55
C ASP A 54 -3.02 -7.62 -6.44
N ARG A 55 -2.46 -6.86 -7.39
CA ARG A 55 -3.23 -5.92 -8.23
C ARG A 55 -3.82 -6.53 -9.51
N VAL A 56 -4.34 -7.76 -9.42
CA VAL A 56 -5.02 -8.45 -10.54
C VAL A 56 -6.45 -7.98 -10.68
#